data_AF-A0A919ETG6-F1
#
_entry.id   AF-A0A919ETG6-F1
#
_cell.length_a   1.000
_cell.length_b   1.000
_cell.length_c   1.000
_cell.angle_alpha   90.00
_cell.angle_beta   90.00
_cell.angle_gamma   90.00
#
_symmetry.space_group_name_H-M   'P 1'
#
loop_
_entity.id
_entity.type
_entity.pdbx_description
1 polymer ?
#
loop_
_entity_poly.entity_id
_entity_poly.type
_entity_poly.pdbx_seq_one_letter_code
_entity_poly.pdbx_strand_id
1 'polypeptide(L)'
;MHERRVQGPGGHWVTQQLVSNVPLSEAEASKLLGRTPVSAHVAPSPRNPAVGERTGRPADGHPYGDTCVNTPNRPPKPPEDATDASAPAEAPEAAHSTAAPQAAQAPEVDRGSEHPDPGPHLDAARALAHAYRDLDPALRHIPRAMDAELTDLTARWLAAGHPPTAIRAHILRGLPGDGAPVHRPGGLLRYLLREVPPVPTPAAPEPEPSTAQEPTPGRPLSPRLHGTRECEGDHVQPALFRLVGDETLCPRCAADRALSAPPGQPAQLATLGTPPLRPTPKAMR
;
A
#
# COMPACT_ATOMS: atom_id res chain seq x y z
N MET A 1 -5.81 17.40 21.89
CA MET A 1 -5.58 15.95 22.07
C MET A 1 -5.63 15.69 23.57
N HIS A 2 -6.34 14.66 24.00
CA HIS A 2 -6.57 14.33 25.41
C HIS A 2 -6.18 12.88 25.66
N GLU A 3 -5.53 12.57 26.77
CA GLU A 3 -5.03 11.23 27.09
C GLU A 3 -5.50 10.76 28.46
N ARG A 4 -5.82 9.46 28.61
CA ARG A 4 -5.96 8.81 29.91
C ARG A 4 -5.29 7.45 29.95
N ARG A 5 -4.89 7.00 31.14
CA ARG A 5 -4.42 5.64 31.39
C ARG A 5 -5.51 4.85 32.11
N VAL A 6 -5.83 3.66 31.63
CA VAL A 6 -6.83 2.75 32.19
C VAL A 6 -6.16 1.42 32.49
N GLN A 7 -6.42 0.84 33.65
CA GLN A 7 -5.97 -0.51 33.97
C GLN A 7 -6.95 -1.53 33.35
N GLY A 8 -6.45 -2.38 32.47
CA GLY A 8 -7.20 -3.46 31.84
C GLY A 8 -7.11 -4.78 32.62
N PRO A 9 -7.79 -5.84 32.13
CA PRO A 9 -7.64 -7.19 32.66
C PRO A 9 -6.17 -7.62 32.73
N GLY A 10 -5.81 -8.39 33.77
CA GLY A 10 -4.41 -8.77 34.03
C GLY A 10 -3.55 -7.65 34.65
N GLY A 11 -4.13 -6.51 35.01
CA GLY A 11 -3.43 -5.42 35.69
C GLY A 11 -2.57 -4.55 34.76
N HIS A 12 -2.60 -4.81 33.45
CA HIS A 12 -1.87 -4.05 32.44
C HIS A 12 -2.45 -2.64 32.27
N TRP A 13 -1.57 -1.65 32.07
CA TRP A 13 -1.98 -0.27 31.78
C TRP A 13 -2.11 -0.04 30.27
N VAL A 14 -3.27 0.45 29.84
CA VAL A 14 -3.54 0.86 28.46
C VAL A 14 -3.69 2.38 28.44
N THR A 15 -3.00 3.03 27.49
CA THR A 15 -3.19 4.45 27.19
C THR A 15 -4.28 4.61 26.14
N GLN A 16 -5.29 5.42 26.42
CA GLN A 16 -6.33 5.82 25.47
C GLN A 16 -6.16 7.30 25.11
N GLN A 17 -6.06 7.59 23.82
CA GLN A 17 -5.92 8.94 23.30
C GLN A 17 -7.19 9.34 22.53
N LEU A 18 -7.71 10.53 22.83
CA LEU A 18 -8.81 11.18 22.13
C LEU A 18 -8.28 12.34 21.30
N VAL A 19 -8.44 12.23 19.98
CA VAL A 19 -8.16 13.29 19.01
C VAL A 19 -9.49 13.87 18.56
N SER A 20 -9.64 15.19 18.67
CA SER A 20 -10.83 15.95 18.28
C SER A 20 -10.39 17.15 17.45
N ASN A 21 -11.14 17.44 16.40
CA ASN A 21 -11.01 18.65 15.57
C ASN A 21 -11.73 19.87 16.17
N VAL A 22 -12.61 19.65 17.15
CA VAL A 22 -13.28 20.70 17.95
C VAL A 22 -12.59 20.79 19.32
N PRO A 23 -12.34 21.99 19.88
CA PRO A 23 -11.85 22.12 21.25
C PRO A 23 -12.83 21.50 22.24
N LEU A 24 -12.35 20.53 23.03
CA LEU A 24 -13.11 19.87 24.09
C LEU A 24 -12.58 20.28 25.44
N SER A 25 -13.46 20.60 26.39
CA SER A 25 -13.10 20.72 27.80
C SER A 25 -12.67 19.36 28.38
N GLU A 26 -11.92 19.40 29.48
CA GLU A 26 -11.48 18.19 30.21
C GLU A 26 -12.67 17.33 30.67
N ALA A 27 -13.77 17.96 31.09
CA ALA A 27 -14.99 17.27 31.51
C ALA A 27 -15.70 16.55 30.35
N GLU A 28 -15.69 17.12 29.14
CA GLU A 28 -16.24 16.50 27.95
C GLU A 28 -15.35 15.36 27.45
N ALA A 29 -14.03 15.59 27.38
CA ALA A 29 -13.06 14.58 27.03
C ALA A 29 -13.13 13.36 27.96
N SER A 30 -13.25 13.60 29.27
CA SER A 30 -13.42 12.55 30.29
C SER A 30 -14.71 11.75 30.11
N LYS A 31 -15.84 12.40 29.76
CA LYS A 31 -17.11 11.73 29.47
C LYS A 31 -17.04 10.88 28.19
N LEU A 32 -16.37 11.38 27.15
CA LEU A 32 -16.20 10.66 25.88
C LEU A 32 -15.30 9.44 26.06
N LEU A 33 -14.12 9.63 26.66
CA LEU A 33 -13.21 8.53 27.02
C LEU A 33 -13.90 7.53 27.95
N GLY A 34 -14.70 7.99 28.93
CA GLY A 34 -15.46 7.15 29.85
C GLY A 34 -16.48 6.20 29.19
N ARG A 35 -16.96 6.52 27.99
CA ARG A 35 -17.98 5.74 27.27
C ARG A 35 -17.40 4.70 26.33
N THR A 36 -16.14 4.82 25.93
CA THR A 36 -15.49 3.83 25.07
C THR A 36 -15.11 2.60 25.90
N PRO A 37 -15.72 1.42 25.67
CA PRO A 37 -15.25 0.21 26.33
C PRO A 37 -13.80 -0.06 25.94
N VAL A 38 -13.02 -0.63 26.86
CA VAL A 38 -11.69 -1.16 26.53
C VAL A 38 -11.91 -2.46 25.75
N SER A 39 -12.26 -2.34 24.47
CA SER A 39 -12.29 -3.48 23.55
C SER A 39 -10.93 -4.18 23.62
N ALA A 40 -10.94 -5.49 23.87
CA ALA A 40 -9.74 -6.31 23.95
C ALA A 40 -9.09 -6.49 22.57
N HIS A 41 -8.54 -5.40 22.03
CA HIS A 41 -7.77 -5.41 20.80
C HIS A 41 -6.49 -6.20 21.03
N VAL A 42 -6.47 -7.39 20.42
CA VAL A 42 -5.29 -8.24 20.18
C VAL A 42 -4.38 -8.35 21.40
N ALA A 43 -4.64 -9.39 22.22
CA ALA A 43 -3.66 -9.85 23.21
C ALA A 43 -2.27 -9.94 22.53
N PRO A 44 -1.25 -9.23 23.03
CA PRO A 44 0.09 -9.33 22.47
C PRO A 44 0.52 -10.79 22.47
N SER A 45 0.97 -11.31 21.32
CA SER A 45 1.40 -12.71 21.22
C SER A 45 2.35 -13.06 22.37
N PRO A 46 2.19 -14.22 23.02
CA PRO A 46 3.03 -14.61 24.14
C PRO A 46 4.49 -14.57 23.69
N ARG A 47 5.23 -13.59 24.21
CA ARG A 47 6.68 -13.53 24.00
C ARG A 47 7.27 -14.68 24.79
N ASN A 48 7.96 -15.60 24.09
CA ASN A 48 8.83 -16.55 24.77
C ASN A 48 9.75 -15.76 25.72
N PRO A 49 9.83 -16.12 27.01
CA PRO A 49 10.67 -15.42 27.95
C PRO A 49 12.13 -15.49 27.48
N ALA A 50 12.85 -14.38 27.60
CA ALA A 50 14.28 -14.38 27.33
C ALA A 50 14.97 -15.34 28.31
N VAL A 51 15.79 -16.25 27.78
CA VAL A 51 16.59 -17.17 28.60
C VAL A 51 17.58 -16.34 29.43
N GLY A 52 17.46 -16.43 30.75
CA GLY A 52 18.23 -15.62 31.69
C GLY A 52 17.35 -15.01 32.77
N GLU A 53 16.98 -15.82 33.75
CA GLU A 53 16.29 -15.38 34.97
C GLU A 53 17.19 -14.37 35.71
N ARG A 54 16.78 -13.10 35.76
CA ARG A 54 17.46 -12.10 36.59
C ARG A 54 17.06 -12.32 38.05
N THR A 55 17.87 -13.07 38.78
CA THR A 55 17.80 -13.16 40.24
C THR A 55 17.70 -11.76 40.85
N GLY A 56 16.63 -11.51 41.61
CA GLY A 56 16.38 -10.21 42.22
C GLY A 56 17.50 -9.82 43.18
N ARG A 57 18.05 -8.60 43.01
CA ARG A 57 19.00 -8.03 43.95
C ARG A 57 18.26 -7.62 45.23
N PRO A 58 18.67 -8.08 46.43
CA PRO A 58 18.09 -7.60 47.68
C PRO A 58 18.25 -6.08 47.80
N ALA A 59 17.17 -5.40 48.19
CA ALA A 59 17.13 -3.95 48.35
C ALA A 59 17.35 -3.54 49.81
N ASP A 60 18.45 -4.02 50.41
CA ASP A 60 18.90 -3.63 51.74
C ASP A 60 20.40 -3.34 51.73
N GLY A 61 20.79 -2.18 52.28
CA GLY A 61 22.19 -1.73 52.37
C GLY A 61 22.50 -0.49 51.52
N HIS A 62 22.29 0.68 52.11
CA HIS A 62 22.87 1.94 51.64
C HIS A 62 24.13 2.26 52.46
N PRO A 63 25.34 2.15 51.89
CA PRO A 63 26.54 2.71 52.51
C PRO A 63 26.76 4.15 52.02
N TYR A 64 26.71 5.10 52.95
CA TYR A 64 27.40 6.37 52.79
C TYR A 64 28.91 6.12 52.68
N GLY A 65 29.60 6.81 51.77
CA GLY A 65 31.05 6.71 51.66
C GLY A 65 31.57 7.30 50.36
N ASP A 66 32.04 8.55 50.42
CA ASP A 66 32.78 9.16 49.32
C ASP A 66 34.05 8.37 49.00
N THR A 67 34.25 8.03 47.72
CA THR A 67 35.60 7.87 47.15
C THR A 67 35.54 8.06 45.64
N CYS A 68 35.94 9.24 45.20
CA CYS A 68 36.18 9.57 43.80
C CYS A 68 37.45 8.88 43.29
N VAL A 69 37.34 7.63 42.84
CA VAL A 69 38.45 6.91 42.16
C VAL A 69 38.11 6.65 40.70
N ASN A 70 38.72 7.44 39.82
CA ASN A 70 38.72 7.19 38.38
C ASN A 70 39.37 5.83 38.10
N THR A 71 38.55 4.85 37.70
CA THR A 71 39.07 3.59 37.12
C THR A 71 39.06 3.75 35.59
N PRO A 72 40.22 3.90 34.93
CA PRO A 72 40.24 4.10 33.48
C PRO A 72 39.82 2.83 32.76
N ASN A 73 38.66 2.88 32.08
CA ASN A 73 38.24 1.85 31.13
C ASN A 73 39.20 1.80 29.93
N ARG A 74 40.24 0.96 30.03
CA ARG A 74 40.99 0.48 28.88
C ARG A 74 40.76 -1.03 28.72
N PRO A 75 40.40 -1.52 27.52
CA PRO A 75 40.44 -2.96 27.25
C PRO A 75 41.88 -3.46 27.32
N PRO A 76 42.10 -4.74 27.66
CA PRO A 76 43.44 -5.33 27.71
C PRO A 76 44.08 -5.33 26.31
N LYS A 77 45.37 -5.00 26.22
CA LYS A 77 46.16 -5.26 25.02
C LYS A 77 46.32 -6.79 24.84
N PRO A 78 46.26 -7.32 23.62
CA PRO A 78 46.78 -8.66 23.35
C PRO A 78 48.31 -8.68 23.55
N PRO A 79 48.91 -9.82 23.95
CA PRO A 79 50.35 -9.95 24.03
C PRO A 79 50.97 -9.95 22.61
N GLU A 80 51.94 -9.07 22.42
CA GLU A 80 52.83 -9.04 21.25
C GLU A 80 54.11 -9.83 21.60
N ASP A 81 54.80 -10.34 20.57
CA ASP A 81 56.09 -11.05 20.60
C ASP A 81 56.17 -12.49 21.16
N ALA A 82 56.16 -13.44 20.21
CA ALA A 82 57.09 -14.56 20.19
C ALA A 82 57.63 -14.73 18.75
N THR A 83 58.61 -13.89 18.41
CA THR A 83 59.38 -13.96 17.16
C THR A 83 60.42 -15.08 17.25
N ASP A 84 60.48 -15.99 16.27
CA ASP A 84 61.58 -16.11 15.29
C ASP A 84 61.70 -17.54 14.69
N ALA A 85 62.43 -17.66 13.57
CA ALA A 85 62.94 -18.86 12.90
C ALA A 85 61.91 -19.79 12.20
N SER A 86 62.00 -20.11 10.89
CA SER A 86 63.08 -19.90 9.91
C SER A 86 62.57 -19.75 8.46
N ALA A 87 63.23 -18.88 7.72
CA ALA A 87 63.57 -19.05 6.29
C ALA A 87 65.09 -19.43 6.22
N PRO A 88 65.74 -19.77 5.08
CA PRO A 88 65.32 -19.49 3.68
C PRO A 88 65.67 -20.58 2.61
N ALA A 89 65.43 -20.21 1.33
CA ALA A 89 66.04 -20.74 0.09
C ALA A 89 65.53 -22.13 -0.38
N GLU A 90 65.50 -22.51 -1.68
CA GLU A 90 66.05 -21.93 -2.94
C GLU A 90 65.05 -22.01 -4.13
N ALA A 91 65.37 -21.30 -5.21
CA ALA A 91 64.96 -21.55 -6.61
C ALA A 91 66.23 -21.98 -7.39
N PRO A 92 66.23 -22.53 -8.64
CA PRO A 92 65.32 -22.21 -9.76
C PRO A 92 65.04 -23.38 -10.77
N GLU A 93 64.48 -23.03 -11.95
CA GLU A 93 64.50 -23.78 -13.24
C GLU A 93 63.87 -25.21 -13.28
N ALA A 94 63.19 -25.70 -14.33
CA ALA A 94 62.63 -25.18 -15.59
C ALA A 94 61.44 -26.13 -15.98
N ALA A 95 60.79 -26.15 -17.16
CA ALA A 95 61.03 -25.53 -18.45
C ALA A 95 59.72 -25.35 -19.27
N HIS A 96 59.88 -24.85 -20.50
CA HIS A 96 58.88 -24.59 -21.54
C HIS A 96 57.99 -25.78 -21.96
N SER A 97 56.70 -25.52 -22.20
CA SER A 97 55.96 -25.97 -23.40
C SER A 97 54.66 -25.16 -23.59
N THR A 98 54.61 -24.18 -24.50
CA THR A 98 54.10 -24.22 -25.90
C THR A 98 52.60 -24.49 -26.11
N ALA A 99 51.97 -23.57 -26.88
CA ALA A 99 50.82 -23.75 -27.77
C ALA A 99 49.39 -23.94 -27.20
N ALA A 100 48.65 -22.83 -27.24
CA ALA A 100 47.27 -22.61 -27.71
C ALA A 100 46.23 -23.76 -27.78
N PRO A 101 44.96 -23.50 -27.38
CA PRO A 101 43.85 -24.44 -27.52
C PRO A 101 43.30 -24.47 -28.95
N GLN A 102 43.01 -25.66 -29.47
CA GLN A 102 42.27 -25.84 -30.73
C GLN A 102 40.95 -26.56 -30.48
N ALA A 103 39.87 -25.94 -30.96
CA ALA A 103 38.52 -26.46 -30.80
C ALA A 103 38.22 -27.61 -31.77
N ALA A 104 37.52 -28.62 -31.28
CA ALA A 104 36.83 -29.61 -32.11
C ALA A 104 35.36 -29.68 -31.68
N GLN A 105 34.49 -29.13 -32.52
CA GLN A 105 33.05 -29.45 -32.58
C GLN A 105 32.94 -30.86 -33.21
N ALA A 106 31.88 -31.67 -33.12
CA ALA A 106 30.50 -31.53 -32.63
C ALA A 106 30.06 -32.94 -32.08
N PRO A 107 28.77 -33.36 -31.90
CA PRO A 107 27.56 -33.01 -32.65
C PRO A 107 26.40 -32.44 -31.82
N GLU A 108 25.56 -31.66 -32.49
CA GLU A 108 24.19 -31.41 -32.06
C GLU A 108 23.38 -32.71 -32.05
N VAL A 109 22.56 -32.89 -31.02
CA VAL A 109 21.34 -33.70 -31.14
C VAL A 109 20.17 -32.84 -30.68
N ASP A 110 19.45 -32.34 -31.66
CA ASP A 110 18.17 -31.66 -31.53
C ASP A 110 17.23 -32.39 -30.56
N ARG A 111 16.85 -31.70 -29.49
CA ARG A 111 15.47 -31.70 -28.99
C ARG A 111 15.09 -30.27 -28.64
N GLY A 112 14.23 -29.68 -29.45
CA GLY A 112 13.59 -28.40 -29.15
C GLY A 112 12.96 -28.35 -27.76
N SER A 113 13.60 -27.58 -26.88
CA SER A 113 12.93 -26.84 -25.82
C SER A 113 13.05 -25.37 -26.19
N GLU A 114 11.95 -24.77 -26.65
CA GLU A 114 11.80 -23.31 -26.63
C GLU A 114 11.70 -22.86 -25.16
N HIS A 115 12.84 -22.84 -24.47
CA HIS A 115 13.01 -21.99 -23.32
C HIS A 115 13.09 -20.56 -23.85
N PRO A 116 12.13 -19.67 -23.53
CA PRO A 116 12.29 -18.27 -23.83
C PRO A 116 13.56 -17.78 -23.12
N ASP A 117 14.39 -17.06 -23.86
CA ASP A 117 15.64 -16.50 -23.37
C ASP A 117 15.41 -15.78 -22.02
N PRO A 118 16.10 -16.14 -20.93
CA PRO A 118 15.95 -15.45 -19.65
C PRO A 118 16.48 -14.00 -19.68
N GLY A 119 17.27 -13.61 -20.69
CA GLY A 119 17.89 -12.30 -20.86
C GLY A 119 16.94 -11.08 -20.84
N PRO A 120 15.99 -10.94 -21.79
CA PRO A 120 15.22 -9.70 -21.97
C PRO A 120 14.40 -9.30 -20.74
N HIS A 121 13.83 -10.27 -20.02
CA HIS A 121 13.07 -10.00 -18.79
C HIS A 121 13.98 -9.61 -17.61
N LEU A 122 15.22 -10.12 -17.55
CA LEU A 122 16.14 -9.84 -16.45
C LEU A 122 16.68 -8.41 -16.47
N ASP A 123 17.06 -7.90 -17.63
CA ASP A 123 17.55 -6.52 -17.75
C ASP A 123 16.41 -5.49 -17.58
N ALA A 124 15.23 -5.79 -18.11
CA ALA A 124 14.01 -5.01 -17.85
C ALA A 124 13.64 -5.01 -16.36
N ALA A 125 13.76 -6.16 -15.68
CA ALA A 125 13.54 -6.27 -14.24
C ALA A 125 14.56 -5.47 -13.43
N ARG A 126 15.85 -5.51 -13.79
CA ARG A 126 16.93 -4.77 -13.12
C ARG A 126 16.71 -3.25 -13.24
N ALA A 127 16.41 -2.77 -14.45
CA ALA A 127 16.09 -1.36 -14.69
C ALA A 127 14.86 -0.91 -13.88
N LEU A 128 13.82 -1.73 -13.81
CA LEU A 128 12.61 -1.44 -13.04
C LEU A 128 12.86 -1.48 -11.51
N ALA A 129 13.65 -2.42 -11.02
CA ALA A 129 14.00 -2.55 -9.60
C ALA A 129 14.81 -1.36 -9.08
N HIS A 130 15.73 -0.82 -9.89
CA HIS A 130 16.44 0.42 -9.53
C HIS A 130 15.50 1.63 -9.46
N ALA A 131 14.51 1.73 -10.35
CA ALA A 131 13.54 2.83 -10.40
C ALA A 131 12.53 2.84 -9.23
N TYR A 132 12.44 1.77 -8.41
CA TYR A 132 11.52 1.73 -7.26
C TYR A 132 11.80 2.80 -6.21
N ARG A 133 13.06 3.27 -6.12
CA ARG A 133 13.50 4.33 -5.18
C ARG A 133 12.89 5.69 -5.51
N ASP A 134 12.45 5.87 -6.75
CA ASP A 134 11.92 7.14 -7.29
C ASP A 134 10.39 7.14 -7.41
N LEU A 135 9.72 6.01 -7.15
CA LEU A 135 8.26 5.90 -7.20
C LEU A 135 7.56 6.64 -6.06
N ASP A 136 8.13 6.60 -4.85
CA ASP A 136 7.52 7.15 -3.64
C ASP A 136 8.58 7.51 -2.58
N PRO A 137 8.42 8.60 -1.80
CA PRO A 137 9.35 8.96 -0.72
C PRO A 137 9.64 7.85 0.29
N ALA A 138 8.67 7.00 0.63
CA ALA A 138 8.84 5.89 1.56
C ALA A 138 9.81 4.80 1.03
N LEU A 139 10.01 4.73 -0.30
CA LEU A 139 10.87 3.75 -0.95
C LEU A 139 12.32 4.23 -1.18
N ARG A 140 12.64 5.50 -0.89
CA ARG A 140 14.00 6.06 -1.13
C ARG A 140 15.12 5.28 -0.41
N HIS A 141 14.83 4.71 0.75
CA HIS A 141 15.82 4.06 1.64
C HIS A 141 15.95 2.54 1.44
N ILE A 142 15.68 2.00 0.24
CA ILE A 142 15.91 0.57 -0.07
C ILE A 142 17.41 0.22 0.04
N PRO A 143 17.80 -0.78 0.85
CA PRO A 143 19.19 -1.23 0.93
C PRO A 143 19.67 -1.82 -0.40
N ARG A 144 20.87 -1.44 -0.85
CA ARG A 144 21.47 -1.96 -2.11
C ARG A 144 21.61 -3.49 -2.14
N ALA A 145 21.82 -4.13 -0.99
CA ALA A 145 21.86 -5.58 -0.87
C ALA A 145 20.55 -6.28 -1.28
N MET A 146 19.42 -5.57 -1.35
CA MET A 146 18.14 -6.10 -1.83
C MET A 146 17.91 -5.91 -3.34
N ASP A 147 18.76 -5.16 -4.05
CA ASP A 147 18.52 -4.88 -5.49
C ASP A 147 18.47 -6.17 -6.33
N ALA A 148 19.24 -7.21 -5.95
CA ALA A 148 19.19 -8.53 -6.59
C ALA A 148 17.86 -9.28 -6.32
N GLU A 149 17.48 -9.46 -5.05
CA GLU A 149 16.21 -10.12 -4.68
C GLU A 149 15.00 -9.40 -5.32
N LEU A 150 15.00 -8.07 -5.33
CA LEU A 150 13.95 -7.28 -5.98
C LEU A 150 13.96 -7.43 -7.50
N THR A 151 15.13 -7.58 -8.13
CA THR A 151 15.25 -7.89 -9.56
C THR A 151 14.62 -9.27 -9.86
N ASP A 152 14.96 -10.31 -9.10
CA ASP A 152 14.43 -11.66 -9.30
C ASP A 152 12.90 -11.70 -9.12
N LEU A 153 12.39 -11.06 -8.06
CA LEU A 153 10.94 -10.94 -7.85
C LEU A 153 10.26 -10.24 -9.04
N THR A 154 10.85 -9.16 -9.54
CA THR A 154 10.34 -8.40 -10.68
C THR A 154 10.39 -9.19 -11.98
N ALA A 155 11.46 -9.96 -12.22
CA ALA A 155 11.59 -10.83 -13.38
C ALA A 155 10.48 -11.89 -13.42
N ARG A 156 10.10 -12.47 -12.27
CA ARG A 156 8.96 -13.40 -12.18
C ARG A 156 7.61 -12.74 -12.53
N TRP A 157 7.40 -11.47 -12.16
CA TRP A 157 6.19 -10.73 -12.56
C TRP A 157 6.16 -10.46 -14.07
N LEU A 158 7.30 -10.05 -14.66
CA LEU A 158 7.41 -9.82 -16.10
C LEU A 158 7.23 -11.12 -16.91
N ALA A 159 7.86 -12.21 -16.46
CA ALA A 159 7.74 -13.54 -17.08
C ALA A 159 6.32 -14.14 -16.95
N ALA A 160 5.56 -13.75 -15.91
CA ALA A 160 4.15 -14.09 -15.80
C ALA A 160 3.24 -13.27 -16.74
N GLY A 161 3.78 -12.27 -17.45
CA GLY A 161 3.04 -11.43 -18.41
C GLY A 161 2.55 -10.08 -17.87
N HIS A 162 2.93 -9.68 -16.64
CA HIS A 162 2.54 -8.36 -16.13
C HIS A 162 3.42 -7.25 -16.73
N PRO A 163 2.85 -6.18 -17.33
CA PRO A 163 3.64 -5.07 -17.82
C PRO A 163 4.26 -4.26 -16.64
N PRO A 164 5.41 -3.56 -16.85
CA PRO A 164 6.04 -2.73 -15.84
C PRO A 164 5.11 -1.73 -15.14
N THR A 165 4.11 -1.20 -15.85
CA THR A 165 3.09 -0.29 -15.33
C THR A 165 2.16 -0.96 -14.33
N ALA A 166 1.77 -2.22 -14.55
CA ALA A 166 0.95 -3.00 -13.62
C ALA A 166 1.72 -3.29 -12.32
N ILE A 167 3.01 -3.61 -12.42
CA ILE A 167 3.90 -3.83 -11.26
C ILE A 167 4.01 -2.54 -10.43
N ARG A 168 4.29 -1.39 -11.08
CA ARG A 168 4.33 -0.08 -10.40
C ARG A 168 2.99 0.25 -9.72
N ALA A 169 1.87 0.06 -10.42
CA ALA A 169 0.55 0.32 -9.86
C ALA A 169 0.20 -0.62 -8.69
N HIS A 170 0.69 -1.87 -8.71
CA HIS A 170 0.56 -2.80 -7.59
C HIS A 170 1.36 -2.35 -6.37
N ILE A 171 2.62 -1.94 -6.56
CA ILE A 171 3.46 -1.39 -5.49
C ILE A 171 2.76 -0.18 -4.85
N LEU A 172 2.33 0.80 -5.65
CA LEU A 172 1.70 2.02 -5.15
C LEU A 172 0.39 1.76 -4.39
N ARG A 173 -0.42 0.77 -4.81
CA ARG A 173 -1.63 0.34 -4.05
C ARG A 173 -1.30 -0.34 -2.72
N GLY A 174 -0.09 -0.88 -2.57
CA GLY A 174 0.37 -1.58 -1.37
C GLY A 174 1.18 -0.72 -0.39
N LEU A 175 1.43 0.56 -0.71
CA LEU A 175 2.07 1.51 0.20
C LEU A 175 1.06 1.99 1.25
N PRO A 176 1.52 2.30 2.49
CA PRO A 176 0.66 2.95 3.47
C PRO A 176 0.34 4.38 3.04
N GLY A 177 -0.87 4.85 3.35
CA GLY A 177 -1.32 6.20 2.99
C GLY A 177 -0.62 7.33 3.74
N ASP A 178 -0.86 8.55 3.26
CA ASP A 178 -0.65 9.83 3.97
C ASP A 178 0.72 9.98 4.66
N GLY A 179 1.80 9.64 3.96
CA GLY A 179 3.18 9.90 4.40
C GLY A 179 3.63 9.07 5.61
N ALA A 180 2.90 8.00 5.95
CA ALA A 180 3.26 7.11 7.05
C ALA A 180 4.66 6.48 6.82
N PRO A 181 5.60 6.60 7.79
CA PRO A 181 6.99 6.20 7.57
C PRO A 181 7.14 4.68 7.47
N VAL A 182 7.66 4.20 6.34
CA VAL A 182 8.00 2.78 6.14
C VAL A 182 9.39 2.49 6.70
N HIS A 183 9.47 1.88 7.87
CA HIS A 183 10.74 1.54 8.52
C HIS A 183 11.58 0.48 7.77
N ARG A 184 11.00 -0.30 6.86
CA ARG A 184 11.67 -1.40 6.12
C ARG A 184 11.20 -1.48 4.65
N PRO A 185 11.56 -0.52 3.78
CA PRO A 185 10.99 -0.41 2.43
C PRO A 185 11.29 -1.61 1.53
N GLY A 186 12.52 -2.12 1.55
CA GLY A 186 12.84 -3.34 0.80
C GLY A 186 12.07 -4.58 1.30
N GLY A 187 11.83 -4.68 2.62
CA GLY A 187 11.01 -5.73 3.20
C GLY A 187 9.53 -5.65 2.81
N LEU A 188 9.00 -4.43 2.65
CA LEU A 188 7.65 -4.18 2.11
C LEU A 188 7.56 -4.56 0.63
N LEU A 189 8.49 -4.12 -0.21
CA LEU A 189 8.52 -4.51 -1.63
C LEU A 189 8.64 -6.04 -1.80
N ARG A 190 9.48 -6.69 -1.00
CA ARG A 190 9.58 -8.15 -0.97
C ARG A 190 8.25 -8.82 -0.65
N TYR A 191 7.47 -8.26 0.30
CA TYR A 191 6.14 -8.77 0.62
C TYR A 191 5.16 -8.55 -0.55
N LEU A 192 5.10 -7.35 -1.10
CA LEU A 192 4.18 -6.99 -2.19
C LEU A 192 4.45 -7.75 -3.50
N LEU A 193 5.71 -8.08 -3.81
CA LEU A 193 6.11 -8.77 -5.04
C LEU A 193 6.28 -10.29 -4.87
N ARG A 194 6.12 -10.84 -3.66
CA ARG A 194 6.29 -12.28 -3.38
C ARG A 194 5.28 -13.13 -4.15
N GLU A 195 4.02 -12.72 -4.11
CA GLU A 195 2.90 -13.37 -4.77
C GLU A 195 2.63 -12.64 -6.08
N VAL A 196 2.55 -13.40 -7.18
CA VAL A 196 2.24 -12.86 -8.51
C VAL A 196 0.74 -13.06 -8.73
N PRO A 197 -0.07 -12.00 -8.85
CA PRO A 197 -1.48 -12.13 -9.20
C PRO A 197 -1.64 -12.83 -10.55
N PRO A 198 -2.76 -13.53 -10.80
CA PRO A 198 -3.07 -13.96 -12.16
C PRO A 198 -3.10 -12.73 -13.08
N VAL A 199 -2.45 -12.81 -14.24
CA VAL A 199 -2.65 -11.79 -15.27
C VAL A 199 -4.13 -11.80 -15.64
N PRO A 200 -4.81 -10.64 -15.66
CA PRO A 200 -6.16 -10.58 -16.20
C PRO A 200 -6.08 -10.95 -17.68
N THR A 201 -6.48 -12.18 -18.00
CA THR A 201 -6.58 -12.63 -19.38
C THR A 201 -7.45 -11.62 -20.12
N PRO A 202 -6.98 -10.98 -21.21
CA PRO A 202 -7.87 -10.17 -22.02
C PRO A 202 -8.98 -11.11 -22.49
N ALA A 203 -10.20 -10.86 -22.02
CA ALA A 203 -11.36 -11.61 -22.48
C ALA A 203 -11.37 -11.53 -24.00
N ALA A 204 -11.50 -12.69 -24.66
CA ALA A 204 -11.63 -12.71 -26.11
C ALA A 204 -12.77 -11.76 -26.51
N PRO A 205 -12.63 -10.99 -27.60
CA PRO A 205 -13.69 -10.09 -28.03
C PRO A 205 -14.97 -10.91 -28.26
N GLU A 206 -15.98 -10.67 -27.42
CA GLU A 206 -17.33 -11.18 -27.65
C GLU A 206 -17.82 -10.67 -29.01
N PRO A 207 -18.56 -11.47 -29.78
CA PRO A 207 -19.06 -11.06 -31.09
C PRO A 207 -19.98 -9.85 -30.93
N GLU A 208 -19.63 -8.73 -31.57
CA GLU A 208 -20.40 -7.48 -31.45
C GLU A 208 -21.84 -7.64 -31.94
N PRO A 209 -22.85 -7.26 -31.13
CA PRO A 209 -24.19 -7.00 -31.64
C PRO A 209 -24.18 -5.67 -32.40
N SER A 210 -24.56 -5.73 -33.68
CA SER A 210 -24.46 -4.61 -34.62
C SER A 210 -25.32 -3.40 -34.24
N THR A 211 -24.73 -2.20 -34.39
CA THR A 211 -25.39 -0.93 -34.76
C THR A 211 -26.71 -0.55 -34.06
N ALA A 212 -26.61 0.04 -32.86
CA ALA A 212 -27.28 1.30 -32.46
C ALA A 212 -27.21 1.52 -30.93
N GLN A 213 -26.09 2.04 -30.41
CA GLN A 213 -26.04 2.55 -29.05
C GLN A 213 -25.41 3.95 -28.99
N GLU A 214 -26.13 4.82 -28.28
CA GLU A 214 -25.75 6.19 -27.95
C GLU A 214 -24.49 6.25 -27.06
N PRO A 215 -23.78 7.39 -27.00
CA PRO A 215 -22.54 7.51 -26.24
C PRO A 215 -22.75 7.19 -24.75
N THR A 216 -22.23 6.05 -24.31
CA THR A 216 -22.33 5.60 -22.92
C THR A 216 -21.24 6.27 -22.07
N PRO A 217 -21.58 7.05 -21.02
CA PRO A 217 -20.60 7.74 -20.22
C PRO A 217 -20.08 6.87 -19.07
N GLY A 218 -18.77 6.61 -19.08
CA GLY A 218 -18.01 6.38 -17.87
C GLY A 218 -18.14 5.03 -17.16
N ARG A 219 -17.11 4.75 -16.36
CA ARG A 219 -16.99 3.61 -15.44
C ARG A 219 -18.24 3.50 -14.54
N PRO A 220 -18.83 2.31 -14.34
CA PRO A 220 -20.08 2.18 -13.60
C PRO A 220 -19.95 2.77 -12.20
N LEU A 221 -20.77 3.77 -11.91
CA LEU A 221 -20.87 4.39 -10.59
C LEU A 221 -21.33 3.34 -9.57
N SER A 222 -20.91 3.51 -8.31
CA SER A 222 -21.36 2.64 -7.22
C SER A 222 -22.89 2.57 -7.20
N PRO A 223 -23.54 1.41 -6.93
CA PRO A 223 -25.00 1.28 -6.97
C PRO A 223 -25.78 2.29 -6.10
N ARG A 224 -25.12 2.86 -5.08
CA ARG A 224 -25.67 3.92 -4.22
C ARG A 224 -25.83 5.29 -4.91
N LEU A 225 -25.02 5.56 -5.94
CA LEU A 225 -25.00 6.77 -6.77
C LEU A 225 -25.81 6.59 -8.08
N HIS A 226 -26.39 5.42 -8.30
CA HIS A 226 -27.27 5.20 -9.44
C HIS A 226 -28.54 6.06 -9.28
N GLY A 227 -28.84 6.90 -10.27
CA GLY A 227 -29.97 7.84 -10.23
C GLY A 227 -29.74 9.12 -9.40
N THR A 228 -28.50 9.47 -9.05
CA THR A 228 -28.16 10.80 -8.52
C THR A 228 -27.62 11.73 -9.60
N ARG A 229 -28.06 12.99 -9.62
CA ARG A 229 -27.56 14.07 -10.49
C ARG A 229 -26.94 15.18 -9.65
N GLU A 230 -26.00 15.92 -10.22
CA GLU A 230 -25.43 17.14 -9.62
C GLU A 230 -26.44 18.29 -9.63
N CYS A 231 -26.56 19.00 -8.51
CA CYS A 231 -27.39 20.19 -8.35
C CYS A 231 -26.78 21.39 -9.07
N GLU A 232 -27.57 22.11 -9.87
CA GLU A 232 -27.19 23.36 -10.55
C GLU A 232 -27.22 24.60 -9.62
N GLY A 233 -27.34 24.39 -8.30
CA GLY A 233 -27.34 25.44 -7.29
C GLY A 233 -25.93 25.84 -6.82
N ASP A 234 -25.81 27.03 -6.22
CA ASP A 234 -24.54 27.52 -5.69
C ASP A 234 -24.11 26.71 -4.44
N HIS A 235 -23.07 25.91 -4.62
CA HIS A 235 -22.53 25.01 -3.61
C HIS A 235 -21.01 24.99 -3.67
N VAL A 236 -20.35 25.07 -2.51
CA VAL A 236 -18.88 24.98 -2.38
C VAL A 236 -18.34 23.60 -2.80
N GLN A 237 -19.18 22.57 -2.86
CA GLN A 237 -18.88 21.23 -3.38
C GLN A 237 -20.05 20.71 -4.21
N PRO A 238 -19.84 19.84 -5.21
CA PRO A 238 -20.90 19.25 -6.02
C PRO A 238 -21.93 18.51 -5.15
N ALA A 239 -23.16 19.03 -5.07
CA ALA A 239 -24.23 18.41 -4.28
C ALA A 239 -25.00 17.41 -5.16
N LEU A 240 -24.80 16.12 -4.92
CA LEU A 240 -25.55 15.06 -5.57
C LEU A 240 -26.93 14.86 -4.89
N PHE A 241 -27.99 14.86 -5.68
CA PHE A 241 -29.36 14.59 -5.22
C PHE A 241 -30.05 13.57 -6.13
N ARG A 242 -31.13 12.94 -5.64
CA ARG A 242 -31.95 12.02 -6.45
C ARG A 242 -33.03 12.80 -7.18
N LEU A 243 -33.12 12.56 -8.49
CA LEU A 243 -34.15 13.14 -9.35
C LEU A 243 -35.54 12.61 -8.99
N VAL A 244 -36.52 13.51 -8.93
CA VAL A 244 -37.96 13.19 -8.92
C VAL A 244 -38.58 13.95 -10.09
N GLY A 245 -38.63 13.31 -11.26
CA GLY A 245 -38.91 14.00 -12.52
C GLY A 245 -37.72 14.82 -13.02
N ASP A 246 -37.99 15.94 -13.69
CA ASP A 246 -36.99 16.73 -14.44
C ASP A 246 -36.33 17.87 -13.62
N GLU A 247 -36.38 17.79 -12.28
CA GLU A 247 -35.82 18.81 -11.38
C GLU A 247 -34.29 18.94 -11.54
N THR A 248 -33.75 20.16 -11.73
CA THR A 248 -32.28 20.37 -11.83
C THR A 248 -31.63 20.89 -10.55
N LEU A 249 -32.44 21.14 -9.51
CA LEU A 249 -32.04 21.68 -8.22
C LEU A 249 -32.36 20.69 -7.11
N CYS A 250 -31.47 20.60 -6.12
CA CYS A 250 -31.76 19.83 -4.91
C CYS A 250 -32.93 20.46 -4.13
N PRO A 251 -33.62 19.70 -3.25
CA PRO A 251 -34.81 20.19 -2.53
C PRO A 251 -34.57 21.49 -1.73
N ARG A 252 -33.34 21.73 -1.26
CA ARG A 252 -32.95 22.97 -0.58
C ARG A 252 -32.91 24.16 -1.55
N CYS A 253 -32.20 24.04 -2.67
CA CYS A 253 -32.14 25.10 -3.69
C CYS A 253 -33.50 25.34 -4.36
N ALA A 254 -34.34 24.31 -4.50
CA ALA A 254 -35.72 24.46 -4.96
C ALA A 254 -36.55 25.30 -3.97
N ALA A 255 -36.45 25.03 -2.67
CA ALA A 255 -37.11 25.82 -1.62
C ALA A 255 -36.58 27.26 -1.54
N ASP A 256 -35.25 27.45 -1.55
CA ASP A 256 -34.62 28.77 -1.52
C ASP A 256 -35.03 29.62 -2.75
N ARG A 257 -35.14 29.00 -3.93
CA ARG A 257 -35.63 29.64 -5.16
C ARG A 257 -37.12 29.98 -5.11
N ALA A 258 -37.95 29.12 -4.50
CA ALA A 258 -39.37 29.39 -4.29
C ALA A 258 -39.60 30.55 -3.29
N LEU A 259 -38.77 30.63 -2.23
CA LEU A 259 -38.79 31.72 -1.25
C LEU A 259 -38.24 33.04 -1.82
N SER A 260 -37.30 32.97 -2.77
CA SER A 260 -36.73 34.14 -3.45
C SER A 260 -37.57 34.63 -4.65
N ALA A 261 -38.61 33.89 -5.05
CA ALA A 261 -39.50 34.31 -6.12
C ALA A 261 -40.38 35.49 -5.64
N PRO A 262 -40.48 36.59 -6.42
CA PRO A 262 -41.33 37.71 -6.03
C PRO A 262 -42.81 37.28 -6.02
N PRO A 263 -43.62 37.71 -5.04
CA PRO A 263 -45.04 37.35 -4.96
C PRO A 263 -45.81 38.09 -6.07
N GLY A 264 -45.90 37.50 -7.26
CA GLY A 264 -46.49 38.19 -8.41
C GLY A 264 -46.66 37.43 -9.72
N GLN A 265 -46.41 36.11 -9.78
CA GLN A 265 -46.76 35.31 -10.95
C GLN A 265 -47.55 34.06 -10.52
N PRO A 266 -48.80 33.88 -11.00
CA PRO A 266 -49.49 32.61 -10.80
C PRO A 266 -48.72 31.50 -11.53
N ALA A 267 -48.66 30.32 -10.90
CA ALA A 267 -48.08 29.15 -11.53
C ALA A 267 -48.73 28.95 -12.91
N GLN A 268 -47.90 28.88 -13.97
CA GLN A 268 -48.38 28.36 -15.24
C GLN A 268 -48.72 26.89 -15.00
N LEU A 269 -50.03 26.62 -14.87
CA LEU A 269 -50.58 25.28 -14.95
C LEU A 269 -50.03 24.65 -16.23
N ALA A 270 -49.15 23.67 -16.06
CA ALA A 270 -48.68 22.85 -17.17
C ALA A 270 -49.94 22.25 -17.83
N THR A 271 -50.17 22.64 -19.07
CA THR A 271 -51.29 22.18 -19.87
C THR A 271 -51.27 20.66 -19.89
N LEU A 272 -52.23 20.03 -19.19
CA LEU A 272 -52.41 18.58 -19.23
C LEU A 272 -52.65 18.19 -20.70
N GLY A 273 -51.65 17.57 -21.30
CA GLY A 273 -51.72 17.10 -22.68
C GLY A 273 -52.79 16.03 -22.80
N THR A 274 -53.96 16.41 -23.32
CA THR A 274 -55.05 15.49 -23.65
C THR A 274 -54.51 14.37 -24.56
N PRO A 275 -54.52 13.10 -24.12
CA PRO A 275 -54.09 12.01 -24.98
C PRO A 275 -55.10 11.84 -26.13
N PRO A 276 -54.65 11.69 -27.39
CA PRO A 276 -55.56 11.46 -28.50
C PRO A 276 -56.27 10.09 -28.35
N LEU A 277 -57.59 10.12 -28.44
CA LEU A 277 -58.44 8.93 -28.46
C LEU A 277 -58.02 7.98 -29.59
N ARG A 278 -57.61 6.76 -29.24
CA ARG A 278 -57.38 5.70 -30.22
C ARG A 278 -58.70 5.32 -30.90
N PRO A 279 -58.79 5.28 -32.24
CA PRO A 279 -59.95 4.70 -32.91
C PRO A 279 -60.00 3.18 -32.66
N THR A 280 -61.19 2.67 -32.33
CA THR A 280 -61.43 1.24 -32.12
C THR A 280 -61.36 0.45 -33.42
N PRO A 281 -60.75 -0.76 -33.44
CA PRO A 281 -60.81 -1.63 -34.60
C PRO A 281 -62.26 -2.09 -34.85
N LYS A 282 -62.70 -1.87 -36.08
CA LYS A 282 -64.04 -2.21 -36.58
C LYS A 282 -64.20 -3.73 -36.65
N ALA A 283 -65.08 -4.30 -35.84
CA ALA A 283 -65.45 -5.70 -35.97
C ALA A 283 -66.13 -5.94 -37.34
N MET A 284 -65.57 -6.85 -38.13
CA MET A 284 -66.26 -7.46 -39.27
C MET A 284 -66.47 -8.95 -38.97
N ARG A 285 -67.59 -9.45 -39.48
CA ARG A 285 -68.08 -10.82 -39.33
C ARG A 285 -67.26 -11.80 -40.15
#